data_AF-A0AB39ZFM3-F1
#
_entry.id   AF-A0AB39ZFM3-F1
#
_cell.length_a   1.000
_cell.length_b   1.000
_cell.length_c   1.000
_cell.angle_alpha   90.00
_cell.angle_beta   90.00
_cell.angle_gamma   90.00
#
_symmetry.space_group_name_H-M   'P 1'
#
loop_
_entity.id
_entity.type
_entity.pdbx_description
1 polymer ?
#
loop_
_entity_poly.entity_id
_entity_poly.type
_entity_poly.pdbx_seq_one_letter_code
_entity_poly.pdbx_strand_id
1 'polypeptide(L)' 'MQLLSFIFQAFCLFGCILTLSNANCGAKYRGVGLCKMLITKVVYIPSENICKRVHITGCSADGTFFKSIKACEAKCIR' A
#
# COMPACT_ATOMS: atom_id res chain seq x y z
N MET A 1 -29.92 -17.71 -22.51
CA MET A 1 -28.49 -17.84 -22.85
C MET A 1 -27.67 -16.57 -22.61
N GLN A 2 -28.21 -15.35 -22.76
CA GLN A 2 -27.47 -14.11 -22.46
C GLN A 2 -27.36 -13.77 -20.96
N LEU A 3 -28.38 -14.15 -20.16
CA LEU A 3 -28.42 -13.86 -18.71
C LEU A 3 -27.29 -14.56 -17.92
N LEU A 4 -26.93 -15.79 -18.30
CA LEU A 4 -25.83 -16.55 -17.68
C LEU A 4 -24.46 -15.92 -17.97
N SER A 5 -24.27 -15.39 -19.18
CA SER A 5 -23.04 -14.70 -19.58
C SER A 5 -22.83 -13.38 -18.81
N PHE A 6 -23.90 -12.62 -18.56
CA PHE A 6 -23.83 -11.39 -17.74
C PHE A 6 -23.49 -11.68 -16.28
N ILE A 7 -24.04 -12.76 -15.71
CA ILE A 7 -23.72 -13.21 -14.34
C ILE A 7 -22.24 -13.58 -14.24
N PHE A 8 -21.70 -14.29 -15.23
CA PHE A 8 -20.30 -14.70 -15.25
C PHE A 8 -19.34 -13.50 -15.39
N GLN A 9 -19.65 -12.53 -16.26
CA GLN A 9 -18.87 -11.29 -16.37
C GLN A 9 -18.92 -10.46 -15.07
N ALA A 10 -20.08 -10.36 -14.41
CA ALA A 10 -20.21 -9.65 -13.14
C ALA A 10 -19.39 -10.33 -12.03
N PHE A 11 -19.36 -11.66 -11.98
CA PHE A 11 -18.57 -12.43 -10.99
C PHE A 11 -17.06 -12.28 -11.21
N CYS A 12 -16.60 -12.27 -12.46
CA CYS A 12 -15.19 -12.00 -12.80
C CYS A 12 -14.77 -10.57 -12.42
N LEU A 13 -15.63 -9.58 -12.66
CA LEU A 13 -15.36 -8.19 -12.28
C LEU A 13 -15.37 -8.02 -10.74
N PHE A 14 -16.27 -8.68 -10.02
CA PHE A 14 -16.29 -8.67 -8.55
C PHE A 14 -15.07 -9.34 -7.92
N GLY A 15 -14.59 -10.45 -8.50
CA GLY A 15 -13.38 -11.15 -8.05
C GLY A 15 -12.13 -10.26 -8.12
N CYS A 16 -11.98 -9.46 -9.19
CA CYS A 16 -10.86 -8.54 -9.33
C CYS A 16 -10.84 -7.45 -8.26
N ILE A 17 -11.99 -6.92 -7.85
CA ILE A 17 -12.10 -5.84 -6.86
C ILE A 17 -11.55 -6.27 -5.49
N LEU A 18 -11.76 -7.54 -5.11
CA LEU A 18 -11.33 -8.07 -3.80
C LEU A 18 -9.80 -8.24 -3.70
N THR A 19 -9.10 -8.44 -4.82
CA THR A 19 -7.64 -8.71 -4.82
C THR A 19 -6.77 -7.45 -4.70
N LEU A 20 -7.32 -6.26 -4.98
CA LEU A 20 -6.53 -5.01 -5.01
C LEU A 20 -6.27 -4.41 -3.61
N SER A 21 -6.94 -4.90 -2.56
CA SER A 21 -6.81 -4.36 -1.20
C SER A 21 -5.62 -4.93 -0.40
N ASN A 22 -4.71 -5.68 -1.03
CA ASN A 22 -3.47 -6.07 -0.39
C ASN A 22 -2.45 -4.93 -0.52
N ALA A 23 -2.45 -4.03 0.47
CA ALA A 23 -1.31 -3.14 0.67
C ALA A 23 -0.06 -4.02 0.78
N ASN A 24 0.90 -3.84 -0.13
CA ASN A 24 2.08 -4.68 -0.19
C ASN A 24 2.99 -4.34 1.01
N CYS A 25 2.80 -5.05 2.12
CA CYS A 25 3.57 -4.89 3.34
C CYS A 25 5.04 -5.23 3.06
N GLY A 26 5.93 -4.23 3.14
CA GLY A 26 7.36 -4.42 2.90
C GLY A 26 7.88 -3.89 1.55
N ALA A 27 7.11 -3.07 0.83
CA ALA A 27 7.65 -2.35 -0.32
C ALA A 27 8.83 -1.44 0.08
N LYS A 28 9.92 -1.49 -0.70
CA LYS A 28 11.04 -0.54 -0.54
C LYS A 28 10.55 0.88 -0.83
N TYR A 29 10.96 1.83 -0.01
CA TYR A 29 10.66 3.24 -0.19
C TYR A 29 11.93 4.04 -0.48
N ARG A 30 11.79 5.14 -1.23
CA ARG A 30 12.89 6.08 -1.54
C ARG A 30 12.39 7.50 -1.71
N GLY A 31 13.29 8.46 -1.52
CA GLY A 31 13.07 9.84 -1.93
C GLY A 31 13.28 10.01 -3.43
N VAL A 32 12.49 10.88 -4.04
CA VAL A 32 12.56 11.22 -5.47
C VAL A 32 12.89 12.70 -5.62
N GLY A 33 13.85 13.01 -6.48
CA GLY A 33 14.31 14.37 -6.77
C GLY A 33 15.40 14.88 -5.82
N LEU A 34 16.04 15.99 -6.19
CA LEU A 34 17.19 16.58 -5.48
C LEU A 34 16.80 17.62 -4.41
N CYS A 35 15.51 17.76 -4.10
CA CYS A 35 15.05 18.66 -3.04
C CYS A 35 15.52 18.15 -1.67
N LYS A 36 15.86 19.08 -0.77
CA LYS A 36 16.21 18.78 0.63
C LYS A 36 15.01 18.86 1.58
N MET A 37 13.81 18.58 1.09
CA MET A 37 12.60 18.59 1.91
C MET A 37 12.49 17.27 2.69
N LEU A 38 12.07 17.38 3.96
CA LEU A 38 11.85 16.24 4.84
C LEU A 38 10.39 15.77 4.73
N ILE A 39 10.19 14.56 4.22
CA ILE A 39 8.87 13.96 4.01
C ILE A 39 8.66 12.87 5.06
N THR A 40 7.68 13.06 5.95
CA THR A 40 7.34 12.07 6.97
C THR A 40 6.27 11.11 6.46
N LYS A 41 6.55 9.80 6.46
CA LYS A 41 5.62 8.76 6.03
C LYS A 41 5.59 7.61 7.03
N VAL A 42 4.49 6.85 7.04
CA VAL A 42 4.39 5.60 7.81
C VAL A 42 4.66 4.43 6.86
N VAL A 43 5.58 3.56 7.25
CA VAL A 43 5.97 2.36 6.50
C VAL A 43 5.98 1.14 7.43
N TYR A 44 5.81 -0.04 6.84
CA TYR A 44 6.02 -1.32 7.52
C TYR A 44 7.45 -1.78 7.30
N ILE A 45 8.14 -2.16 8.38
CA ILE A 45 9.51 -2.66 8.37
C ILE A 45 9.45 -4.19 8.55
N PRO A 46 9.61 -4.99 7.48
CA PRO A 46 9.43 -6.43 7.55
C PRO A 46 10.50 -7.15 8.39
N SER A 47 11.71 -6.59 8.50
CA SER A 47 12.78 -7.16 9.31
C SER A 47 12.52 -7.14 10.81
N GLU A 48 11.73 -6.16 11.27
CA GLU A 48 11.40 -5.95 12.68
C GLU A 48 9.93 -6.29 12.98
N ASN A 49 9.12 -6.56 11.95
CA ASN A 49 7.67 -6.72 12.04
C ASN A 49 6.96 -5.53 12.72
N ILE A 50 7.42 -4.30 12.45
CA ILE A 50 6.86 -3.07 13.06
C ILE A 50 6.41 -2.06 12.01
N CYS A 51 5.43 -1.23 12.39
CA CYS A 51 5.03 -0.04 11.65
C CYS A 51 5.68 1.20 12.27
N LYS A 52 6.39 1.99 11.46
CA LYS A 52 7.14 3.16 11.97
C LYS A 52 6.98 4.38 11.07
N ARG A 53 7.09 5.56 11.69
CA ARG A 53 7.26 6.83 10.97
C ARG A 53 8.72 6.97 10.53
N VAL A 54 8.93 7.16 9.24
CA VAL A 54 10.23 7.37 8.62
C VAL A 54 10.29 8.75 7.99
N HIS A 55 11.50 9.32 7.96
CA HIS A 55 11.78 10.59 7.31
C HIS A 55 12.56 10.32 6.04
N ILE A 56 12.00 10.76 4.92
CA ILE A 56 12.55 10.57 3.58
C ILE A 56 12.93 11.95 3.06
N THR A 57 14.15 12.09 2.54
CA THR A 57 14.57 13.34 1.92
C THR A 57 14.29 13.29 0.42
N GLY A 58 13.63 14.31 -0.12
CA GLY A 58 13.36 14.41 -1.55
C GLY A 58 12.28 15.45 -1.87
N CYS A 59 11.95 15.60 -3.14
CA CYS A 59 10.78 16.37 -3.57
C CYS A 59 9.48 15.55 -3.40
N SER A 60 9.59 14.24 -3.57
CA SER A 60 8.50 13.28 -3.39
C SER A 60 9.04 11.99 -2.75
N ALA A 61 8.15 11.11 -2.33
CA ALA A 61 8.48 9.79 -1.83
C ALA A 61 7.77 8.73 -2.68
N ASP A 62 8.51 7.69 -3.07
CA ASP A 62 8.02 6.54 -3.81
C ASP A 62 8.04 5.30 -2.90
N GLY A 63 7.02 4.45 -3.00
CA GLY A 63 6.81 3.29 -2.13
C GLY A 63 5.39 3.18 -1.57
N THR A 64 5.17 2.19 -0.70
CA THR A 64 3.89 1.97 -0.01
C THR A 64 3.88 2.68 1.33
N PHE A 65 2.98 3.67 1.47
CA PHE A 65 2.85 4.46 2.70
C PHE A 65 1.45 4.32 3.29
N PHE A 66 1.38 4.33 4.62
CA PHE A 66 0.13 4.30 5.35
C PHE A 66 -0.24 5.68 5.88
N LYS A 67 -1.54 5.93 6.04
CA LYS A 67 -2.07 7.19 6.60
C LYS A 67 -1.79 7.30 8.10
N SER A 68 -1.71 6.18 8.81
CA SER A 68 -1.47 6.13 10.25
C SER A 68 -0.77 4.83 10.65
N ILE A 69 -0.14 4.84 11.83
CA ILE A 69 0.47 3.65 12.43
C ILE A 69 -0.60 2.55 12.59
N LYS A 70 -1.74 2.85 13.20
CA LYS A 70 -2.86 1.90 13.36
C LYS A 70 -3.31 1.27 12.03
N ALA A 71 -3.38 2.05 10.95
CA ALA A 71 -3.76 1.53 9.64
C ALA A 71 -2.70 0.62 9.02
N CYS A 72 -1.42 0.86 9.34
CA CYS A 72 -0.32 -0.02 8.97
C CYS A 72 -0.37 -1.31 9.79
N GLU A 73 -0.52 -1.20 11.11
CA GLU A 73 -0.55 -2.34 12.03
C GLU A 73 -1.71 -3.28 11.69
N ALA A 74 -2.92 -2.73 11.52
CA ALA A 74 -4.10 -3.50 11.16
C ALA A 74 -4.00 -4.21 9.80
N LYS A 75 -3.12 -3.76 8.90
CA LYS A 75 -2.92 -4.37 7.58
C LYS A 75 -1.73 -5.34 7.53
N CYS A 76 -0.64 -5.03 8.23
CA CYS A 76 0.64 -5.69 8.05
C CYS A 76 1.13 -6.48 9.25
N ILE A 77 0.68 -6.14 10.46
CA ILE A 77 1.02 -6.91 11.66
C ILE A 77 -0.05 -8.00 11.80
N ARG A 78 0.38 -9.25 11.69
CA ARG A 78 -0.40 -10.45 11.98
C ARG A 78 0.11 -11.10 13.25
#